data_AF-A0A520B427-F1
#
_entry.id   AF-A0A520B427-F1
#
_cell.length_a   1.000
_cell.length_b   1.000
_cell.length_c   1.000
_cell.angle_alpha   90.00
_cell.angle_beta   90.00
_cell.angle_gamma   90.00
#
_symmetry.space_group_name_H-M   'P 1'
#
loop_
_entity.id
_entity.type
_entity.pdbx_description
1 polymer ?
#
loop_
_entity_poly.entity_id
_entity_poly.type
_entity_poly.pdbx_seq_one_letter_code
_entity_poly.pdbx_strand_id
1 'polypeptide(L)'
;MVKLITLMNLVIVLASCNGQEAKSNHQNNQLSTDTVNQFVIGGYMIMPKLKEVRAYKMIGGANWDGYTFEKDPKIDYDKTTLLAIGNSIFFKEYFPFKFDLDKLKIILRDEFYFLSRDDKNIYYTSERIKAVKVDISNFTAVNDFVYKSKTDGNLYFLDIKSYALAPVAIPVDEPSLKHIAANYFYDKNGLYFFGDHSKINSKGYYDDHVDKSEKLMDGSNIVPVISKKYFSYNNQVFAIDDNSIKKLNIDQRKIIEIKINDTESFITDGKSIYSDLNYGYDDSGRNEKGYYGIWYPSLYSNINLQKIFSPFLYFQKEGKAVVFNKYDPNTSTGLLVKIDNKNYLLTDKKKVEIEQVLFYNPETKKNEVFEEKYIKTYALDGFMQY
;
A
#
# COMPACT_ATOMS: atom_id res chain seq x y z
N MET A 1 21.17 -25.55 -18.13
CA MET A 1 20.81 -26.72 -17.30
C MET A 1 21.08 -26.36 -15.84
N VAL A 2 20.09 -25.81 -15.14
CA VAL A 2 20.20 -25.37 -13.74
C VAL A 2 19.07 -26.06 -12.98
N LYS A 3 19.46 -26.77 -11.91
CA LYS A 3 18.60 -27.67 -11.13
C LYS A 3 17.62 -26.89 -10.25
N LEU A 4 16.37 -27.35 -10.28
CA LEU A 4 15.28 -27.00 -9.39
C LEU A 4 15.70 -27.23 -7.93
N ILE A 5 15.67 -26.19 -7.09
CA ILE A 5 15.76 -26.35 -5.63
C ILE A 5 14.33 -26.40 -5.11
N THR A 6 13.98 -27.55 -4.55
CA THR A 6 12.71 -27.86 -3.90
C THR A 6 12.54 -26.97 -2.67
N LEU A 7 11.52 -26.10 -2.69
CA LEU A 7 11.15 -25.23 -1.59
C LEU A 7 10.37 -26.06 -0.54
N MET A 8 11.05 -26.48 0.52
CA MET A 8 10.43 -27.14 1.66
C MET A 8 11.06 -26.55 2.92
N ASN A 9 10.37 -25.57 3.51
CA ASN A 9 10.43 -25.13 4.91
C ASN A 9 9.91 -23.69 5.03
N LEU A 10 8.61 -23.52 5.24
CA LEU A 10 8.12 -22.38 6.00
C LEU A 10 6.77 -22.73 6.63
N VAL A 11 6.56 -22.24 7.85
CA VAL A 11 5.34 -22.31 8.69
C VAL A 11 5.23 -23.53 9.61
N ILE A 12 5.98 -23.49 10.71
CA ILE A 12 5.52 -24.01 12.01
C ILE A 12 5.86 -22.97 13.07
N VAL A 13 4.88 -22.13 13.44
CA VAL A 13 4.68 -21.65 14.82
C VAL A 13 3.17 -21.41 15.00
N LEU A 14 2.44 -22.42 15.45
CA LEU A 14 1.19 -22.21 16.19
C LEU A 14 1.49 -22.58 17.63
N ALA A 15 1.82 -21.58 18.45
CA ALA A 15 1.75 -21.71 19.88
C ALA A 15 0.27 -21.61 20.28
N SER A 16 -0.19 -22.70 20.86
CA SER A 16 -1.49 -22.93 21.48
C SER A 16 -1.93 -21.82 22.44
N CYS A 17 -3.16 -21.32 22.25
CA CYS A 17 -3.98 -20.80 23.34
C CYS A 17 -5.17 -21.74 23.54
N ASN A 18 -5.08 -22.57 24.58
CA ASN A 18 -6.24 -23.22 25.19
C ASN A 18 -7.04 -22.17 25.95
N GLY A 19 -8.35 -22.09 25.72
CA GLY A 19 -9.21 -21.21 26.51
C GLY A 19 -10.68 -21.24 26.11
N GLN A 20 -11.44 -22.06 26.83
CA GLN A 20 -12.90 -22.04 27.05
C GLN A 20 -13.83 -22.59 25.95
N GLU A 21 -14.29 -23.82 26.21
CA GLU A 21 -15.48 -24.43 25.61
C GLU A 21 -16.75 -23.62 25.94
N ALA A 22 -17.33 -22.97 24.94
CA ALA A 22 -18.73 -22.60 24.97
C ALA A 22 -19.54 -23.74 24.36
N LYS A 23 -20.32 -24.44 25.19
CA LYS A 23 -21.30 -25.45 24.75
C LYS A 23 -22.38 -24.77 23.91
N SER A 24 -22.43 -25.05 22.61
CA SER A 24 -23.65 -24.90 21.82
C SER A 24 -24.13 -26.27 21.35
N ASN A 25 -25.35 -26.62 21.74
CA ASN A 25 -26.07 -27.79 21.27
C ASN A 25 -26.57 -27.50 19.85
N HIS A 26 -25.84 -27.96 18.84
CA HIS A 26 -26.40 -28.29 17.54
C HIS A 26 -25.90 -29.66 17.10
N GLN A 27 -26.84 -30.50 16.66
CA GLN A 27 -26.62 -31.88 16.27
C GLN A 27 -25.49 -31.98 15.22
N ASN A 28 -24.36 -32.50 15.66
CA ASN A 28 -23.26 -32.91 14.80
C ASN A 28 -23.69 -34.12 13.97
N ASN A 29 -23.93 -33.92 12.68
CA ASN A 29 -23.53 -34.93 11.71
C ASN A 29 -22.00 -35.02 11.80
N GLN A 30 -21.52 -35.97 12.60
CA GLN A 30 -20.11 -36.37 12.64
C GLN A 30 -19.73 -36.86 11.24
N LEU A 31 -19.20 -35.94 10.43
CA LEU A 31 -18.23 -36.29 9.40
C LEU A 31 -17.06 -36.95 10.14
N SER A 32 -16.91 -38.25 9.92
CA SER A 32 -15.79 -39.06 10.36
C SER A 32 -14.49 -38.27 10.22
N THR A 33 -13.82 -38.03 11.35
CA THR A 33 -12.50 -37.43 11.45
C THR A 33 -11.43 -38.42 10.96
N ASP A 34 -11.50 -38.80 9.70
CA ASP A 34 -10.28 -39.07 8.94
C ASP A 34 -9.78 -37.69 8.55
N THR A 35 -8.76 -37.19 9.24
CA THR A 35 -8.14 -35.88 8.98
C THR A 35 -7.63 -35.84 7.54
N VAL A 36 -8.51 -35.43 6.62
CA VAL A 36 -8.11 -34.90 5.32
C VAL A 36 -7.45 -33.58 5.67
N ASN A 37 -6.12 -33.55 5.66
CA ASN A 37 -5.37 -32.31 5.77
C ASN A 37 -5.76 -31.43 4.57
N GLN A 38 -6.82 -30.66 4.76
CA GLN A 38 -7.31 -29.68 3.80
C GLN A 38 -6.64 -28.35 4.11
N PHE A 39 -6.27 -27.63 3.07
CA PHE A 39 -5.63 -26.34 3.18
C PHE A 39 -6.50 -25.32 2.47
N VAL A 40 -6.82 -24.22 3.15
CA VAL A 40 -7.53 -23.09 2.53
C VAL A 40 -6.51 -22.02 2.20
N ILE A 41 -6.50 -21.58 0.95
CA ILE A 41 -5.65 -20.50 0.46
C ILE A 41 -6.45 -19.61 -0.48
N GLY A 42 -6.59 -18.32 -0.12
CA GLY A 42 -7.47 -17.40 -0.82
C GLY A 42 -8.89 -17.96 -0.93
N GLY A 43 -9.44 -17.94 -2.14
CA GLY A 43 -10.76 -18.52 -2.46
C GLY A 43 -10.75 -20.03 -2.75
N TYR A 44 -9.71 -20.79 -2.38
CA TYR A 44 -9.59 -22.20 -2.74
C TYR A 44 -9.38 -23.10 -1.52
N MET A 45 -9.95 -24.31 -1.58
CA MET A 45 -9.69 -25.41 -0.67
C MET A 45 -8.97 -26.53 -1.42
N ILE A 46 -7.73 -26.78 -1.04
CA ILE A 46 -6.89 -27.84 -1.60
C ILE A 46 -7.11 -29.11 -0.77
N MET A 47 -7.45 -30.20 -1.45
CA MET A 47 -7.74 -31.50 -0.84
C MET A 47 -6.79 -32.59 -1.37
N PRO A 48 -5.57 -32.71 -0.82
CA PRO A 48 -4.54 -33.60 -1.34
C PRO A 48 -4.94 -35.08 -1.39
N LYS A 49 -5.62 -35.59 -0.36
CA LYS A 49 -6.06 -37.00 -0.32
C LYS A 49 -7.03 -37.35 -1.44
N LEU A 50 -7.87 -36.38 -1.83
CA LEU A 50 -8.83 -36.57 -2.92
C LEU A 50 -8.25 -36.19 -4.29
N LYS A 51 -7.06 -35.54 -4.31
CA LYS A 51 -6.50 -34.88 -5.50
C LYS A 51 -7.50 -33.91 -6.13
N GLU A 52 -8.09 -33.07 -5.30
CA GLU A 52 -9.11 -32.09 -5.72
C GLU A 52 -8.76 -30.70 -5.24
N VAL A 53 -9.17 -29.71 -6.03
CA VAL A 53 -9.28 -28.33 -5.61
C VAL A 53 -10.74 -27.92 -5.69
N ARG A 54 -11.21 -27.29 -4.62
CA ARG A 54 -12.55 -26.71 -4.56
C ARG A 54 -12.44 -25.19 -4.53
N ALA A 55 -13.31 -24.51 -5.27
CA ALA A 55 -13.38 -23.06 -5.32
C ALA A 55 -14.53 -22.55 -4.44
N TYR A 56 -14.31 -21.39 -3.84
CA TYR A 56 -15.30 -20.68 -3.04
C TYR A 56 -16.50 -20.29 -3.91
N LYS A 57 -17.70 -20.56 -3.40
CA LYS A 57 -18.95 -20.27 -4.11
C LYS A 57 -20.00 -19.77 -3.14
N MET A 58 -20.69 -18.70 -3.52
CA MET A 58 -21.88 -18.22 -2.81
C MET A 58 -23.05 -19.16 -3.09
N ILE A 59 -23.80 -19.51 -2.06
CA ILE A 59 -25.04 -20.29 -2.17
C ILE A 59 -26.21 -19.46 -1.66
N GLY A 60 -27.34 -19.58 -2.34
CA GLY A 60 -28.55 -18.81 -2.07
C GLY A 60 -29.18 -18.27 -3.35
N GLY A 61 -30.51 -18.32 -3.38
CA GLY A 61 -31.34 -17.72 -4.43
C GLY A 61 -31.83 -16.34 -3.99
N ALA A 62 -33.14 -16.20 -3.75
CA ALA A 62 -33.75 -14.95 -3.27
C ALA A 62 -33.30 -14.56 -1.84
N ASN A 63 -32.84 -15.53 -1.03
CA ASN A 63 -32.22 -15.30 0.27
C ASN A 63 -30.76 -15.80 0.23
N TRP A 64 -29.87 -15.11 0.96
CA TRP A 64 -28.47 -15.48 1.11
C TRP A 64 -28.34 -16.64 2.10
N ASP A 65 -27.87 -17.82 1.62
CA ASP A 65 -27.74 -19.06 2.41
C ASP A 65 -26.28 -19.35 2.83
N GLY A 66 -25.38 -18.40 2.57
CA GLY A 66 -23.98 -18.48 2.98
C GLY A 66 -23.03 -18.87 1.85
N TYR A 67 -21.98 -19.62 2.22
CA TYR A 67 -20.86 -19.95 1.35
C TYR A 67 -20.50 -21.43 1.43
N THR A 68 -20.01 -21.99 0.33
CA THR A 68 -19.51 -23.36 0.26
C THR A 68 -18.26 -23.45 -0.62
N PHE A 69 -17.64 -24.62 -0.62
CA PHE A 69 -16.56 -24.97 -1.55
C PHE A 69 -17.02 -26.12 -2.44
N GLU A 70 -17.05 -25.88 -3.75
CA GLU A 70 -17.41 -26.88 -4.75
C GLU A 70 -16.21 -27.25 -5.62
N LYS A 71 -16.18 -28.51 -6.08
CA LYS A 71 -15.13 -28.99 -6.99
C LYS A 71 -15.10 -28.13 -8.24
N ASP A 72 -13.91 -27.64 -8.57
CA ASP A 72 -13.69 -26.80 -9.73
C ASP A 72 -13.20 -27.65 -10.92
N PRO A 73 -14.01 -27.86 -11.96
CA PRO A 73 -13.64 -28.73 -13.07
C PRO A 73 -12.55 -28.14 -13.97
N LYS A 74 -12.21 -26.85 -13.83
CA LYS A 74 -11.14 -26.22 -14.62
C LYS A 74 -9.75 -26.50 -14.06
N ILE A 75 -9.66 -26.95 -12.81
CA ILE A 75 -8.39 -27.18 -12.11
C ILE A 75 -8.06 -28.67 -12.14
N ASP A 76 -6.93 -29.02 -12.74
CA ASP A 76 -6.34 -30.35 -12.67
C ASP A 76 -5.30 -30.35 -11.54
N TYR A 77 -5.63 -31.01 -10.42
CA TYR A 77 -4.78 -31.03 -9.21
C TYR A 77 -3.31 -31.38 -9.48
N ASP A 78 -3.04 -32.29 -10.42
CA ASP A 78 -1.68 -32.78 -10.69
C ASP A 78 -0.91 -31.91 -11.73
N LYS A 79 -1.60 -31.05 -12.50
CA LYS A 79 -0.99 -30.32 -13.65
C LYS A 79 -1.13 -28.80 -13.59
N THR A 80 -2.06 -28.32 -12.79
CA THR A 80 -2.39 -26.92 -12.71
C THR A 80 -1.40 -26.18 -11.82
N THR A 81 -1.06 -24.96 -12.19
CA THR A 81 -0.11 -24.11 -11.46
C THR A 81 -0.89 -23.07 -10.67
N LEU A 82 -0.66 -23.03 -9.36
CA LEU A 82 -1.16 -21.95 -8.50
C LEU A 82 -0.23 -20.75 -8.62
N LEU A 83 -0.79 -19.59 -8.96
CA LEU A 83 -0.06 -18.33 -9.07
C LEU A 83 -0.36 -17.49 -7.83
N ALA A 84 0.70 -17.04 -7.16
CA ALA A 84 0.62 -16.07 -6.07
C ALA A 84 1.26 -14.77 -6.57
N ILE A 85 0.44 -13.88 -7.12
CA ILE A 85 0.87 -12.57 -7.62
C ILE A 85 0.42 -11.53 -6.62
N GLY A 86 1.31 -11.25 -5.66
CA GLY A 86 1.02 -10.30 -4.62
C GLY A 86 -0.05 -10.76 -3.63
N ASN A 87 -1.20 -10.07 -3.56
CA ASN A 87 -2.34 -10.48 -2.74
C ASN A 87 -3.31 -11.36 -3.54
N SER A 88 -3.14 -11.46 -4.86
CA SER A 88 -3.98 -12.28 -5.71
C SER A 88 -3.41 -13.69 -5.77
N ILE A 89 -4.25 -14.66 -5.42
CA ILE A 89 -3.94 -16.09 -5.48
C ILE A 89 -4.96 -16.72 -6.39
N PHE A 90 -4.52 -17.29 -7.51
CA PHE A 90 -5.40 -17.92 -8.50
C PHE A 90 -4.65 -18.95 -9.33
N PHE A 91 -5.37 -19.93 -9.87
CA PHE A 91 -4.76 -20.92 -10.77
C PHE A 91 -4.60 -20.38 -12.20
N LYS A 92 -3.57 -20.82 -12.92
CA LYS A 92 -3.22 -20.29 -14.26
C LYS A 92 -4.39 -20.26 -15.26
N GLU A 93 -5.35 -21.18 -15.15
CA GLU A 93 -6.54 -21.31 -15.98
C GLU A 93 -7.53 -20.15 -15.78
N TYR A 94 -7.40 -19.44 -14.66
CA TYR A 94 -8.14 -18.22 -14.34
C TYR A 94 -7.43 -16.96 -14.81
N PHE A 95 -6.21 -17.05 -15.34
CA PHE A 95 -5.62 -15.91 -16.01
C PHE A 95 -6.48 -15.57 -17.24
N PRO A 96 -6.91 -14.32 -17.44
CA PRO A 96 -7.91 -13.96 -18.44
C PRO A 96 -7.43 -14.11 -19.90
N PHE A 97 -6.13 -14.36 -20.10
CA PHE A 97 -5.49 -14.48 -21.40
C PHE A 97 -4.59 -15.71 -21.47
N LYS A 98 -4.30 -16.17 -22.69
CA LYS A 98 -3.16 -17.10 -22.88
C LYS A 98 -1.86 -16.32 -22.69
N PHE A 99 -0.96 -16.86 -21.90
CA PHE A 99 0.33 -16.26 -21.59
C PHE A 99 1.39 -17.35 -21.39
N ASP A 100 2.65 -16.97 -21.52
CA ASP A 100 3.80 -17.80 -21.18
C ASP A 100 4.28 -17.42 -19.76
N LEU A 101 4.11 -18.34 -18.81
CA LEU A 101 4.42 -18.09 -17.41
C LEU A 101 5.92 -17.80 -17.20
N ASP A 102 6.80 -18.43 -17.97
CA ASP A 102 8.26 -18.27 -17.83
C ASP A 102 8.73 -16.88 -18.28
N LYS A 103 7.89 -16.18 -19.05
CA LYS A 103 8.16 -14.84 -19.58
C LYS A 103 7.37 -13.74 -18.89
N LEU A 104 6.46 -14.09 -18.00
CA LEU A 104 5.60 -13.13 -17.35
C LEU A 104 6.39 -12.33 -16.31
N LYS A 105 6.46 -11.01 -16.51
CA LYS A 105 7.03 -10.05 -15.57
C LYS A 105 5.92 -9.20 -14.97
N ILE A 106 5.90 -9.07 -13.64
CA ILE A 106 5.01 -8.13 -12.95
C ILE A 106 5.62 -6.72 -13.03
N ILE A 107 4.81 -5.75 -13.45
CA ILE A 107 5.20 -4.34 -13.61
C ILE A 107 4.71 -3.52 -12.41
N LEU A 108 3.43 -3.64 -12.10
CA LEU A 108 2.75 -2.87 -11.05
C LEU A 108 1.74 -3.78 -10.35
N ARG A 109 1.51 -3.51 -9.08
CA ARG A 109 0.55 -4.24 -8.26
C ARG A 109 -0.12 -3.28 -7.28
N ASP A 110 -1.43 -3.46 -7.12
CA ASP A 110 -2.25 -2.87 -6.07
C ASP A 110 -3.04 -3.97 -5.33
N GLU A 111 -3.95 -3.60 -4.45
CA GLU A 111 -4.84 -4.48 -3.71
C GLU A 111 -5.82 -5.23 -4.64
N PHE A 112 -6.36 -4.56 -5.67
CA PHE A 112 -7.44 -5.09 -6.52
C PHE A 112 -7.06 -5.33 -7.98
N TYR A 113 -5.83 -4.99 -8.37
CA TYR A 113 -5.36 -5.17 -9.74
C TYR A 113 -3.84 -5.34 -9.80
N PHE A 114 -3.37 -5.87 -10.93
CA PHE A 114 -1.95 -5.90 -11.25
C PHE A 114 -1.73 -5.72 -12.76
N LEU A 115 -0.60 -5.12 -13.11
CA LEU A 115 -0.07 -5.09 -14.47
C LEU A 115 1.09 -6.06 -14.60
N SER A 116 1.07 -6.81 -15.68
CA SER A 116 2.14 -7.73 -16.05
C SER A 116 2.41 -7.65 -17.54
N ARG A 117 3.56 -8.13 -18.00
CA ARG A 117 3.87 -8.23 -19.43
C ARG A 117 4.66 -9.48 -19.74
N ASP A 118 4.57 -9.91 -20.99
CA ASP A 118 5.52 -10.80 -21.63
C ASP A 118 6.23 -10.10 -22.80
N ASP A 119 6.83 -10.86 -23.71
CA ASP A 119 7.51 -10.32 -24.90
C ASP A 119 6.56 -9.69 -25.93
N LYS A 120 5.25 -9.97 -25.85
CA LYS A 120 4.26 -9.64 -26.88
C LYS A 120 3.10 -8.80 -26.36
N ASN A 121 2.77 -8.88 -25.09
CA ASN A 121 1.59 -8.21 -24.54
C ASN A 121 1.87 -7.64 -23.16
N ILE A 122 1.14 -6.57 -22.85
CA ILE A 122 0.91 -6.08 -21.50
C ILE A 122 -0.50 -6.52 -21.09
N TYR A 123 -0.65 -7.01 -19.87
CA TYR A 123 -1.88 -7.50 -19.30
C TYR A 123 -2.24 -6.67 -18.07
N TYR A 124 -3.41 -6.05 -18.11
CA TYR A 124 -4.05 -5.50 -16.93
C TYR A 124 -5.10 -6.50 -16.44
N THR A 125 -4.96 -6.96 -15.20
CA THR A 125 -5.89 -7.90 -14.57
C THR A 125 -6.42 -7.30 -13.28
N SER A 126 -7.74 -7.39 -13.06
CA SER A 126 -8.41 -6.88 -11.87
C SER A 126 -9.55 -7.80 -11.47
N GLU A 127 -9.86 -7.83 -10.18
CA GLU A 127 -11.06 -8.48 -9.64
C GLU A 127 -12.32 -7.62 -9.84
N ARG A 128 -12.15 -6.32 -10.13
CA ARG A 128 -13.25 -5.34 -10.18
C ARG A 128 -13.66 -4.92 -11.59
N ILE A 129 -12.71 -4.86 -12.51
CA ILE A 129 -12.97 -4.44 -13.89
C ILE A 129 -12.48 -5.47 -14.89
N LYS A 130 -13.04 -5.43 -16.09
CA LYS A 130 -12.69 -6.36 -17.18
C LYS A 130 -11.20 -6.26 -17.50
N ALA A 131 -10.54 -7.41 -17.61
CA ALA A 131 -9.14 -7.48 -17.97
C ALA A 131 -8.88 -6.89 -19.37
N VAL A 132 -7.76 -6.20 -19.52
CA VAL A 132 -7.32 -5.53 -20.76
C VAL A 132 -5.97 -6.08 -21.20
N LYS A 133 -5.75 -6.15 -22.51
CA LYS A 133 -4.49 -6.60 -23.10
C LYS A 133 -4.04 -5.61 -24.18
N VAL A 134 -2.78 -5.22 -24.14
CA VAL A 134 -2.14 -4.34 -25.11
C VAL A 134 -1.07 -5.12 -25.87
N ASP A 135 -1.12 -5.10 -27.20
CA ASP A 135 -0.10 -5.73 -28.04
C ASP A 135 1.14 -4.83 -28.13
N ILE A 136 2.29 -5.40 -27.79
CA ILE A 136 3.61 -4.76 -27.84
C ILE A 136 4.61 -5.54 -28.71
N SER A 137 4.15 -6.50 -29.52
CA SER A 137 5.00 -7.34 -30.37
C SER A 137 5.87 -6.53 -31.35
N ASN A 138 5.34 -5.41 -31.86
CA ASN A 138 6.04 -4.48 -32.74
C ASN A 138 6.88 -3.42 -31.99
N PHE A 139 7.12 -3.60 -30.70
CA PHE A 139 7.87 -2.67 -29.87
C PHE A 139 9.10 -3.34 -29.25
N THR A 140 10.06 -2.51 -28.87
CA THR A 140 11.20 -2.87 -28.02
C THR A 140 11.03 -2.13 -26.70
N ALA A 141 11.05 -2.84 -25.58
CA ALA A 141 10.94 -2.21 -24.27
C ALA A 141 12.18 -1.35 -23.98
N VAL A 142 11.97 -0.07 -23.66
CA VAL A 142 13.02 0.81 -23.10
C VAL A 142 13.06 0.60 -21.58
N ASN A 143 11.88 0.58 -20.95
CA ASN A 143 11.67 0.14 -19.58
C ASN A 143 10.27 -0.51 -19.48
N ASP A 144 9.77 -0.78 -18.27
CA ASP A 144 8.46 -1.44 -18.11
C ASP A 144 7.25 -0.58 -18.50
N PHE A 145 7.44 0.73 -18.64
CA PHE A 145 6.39 1.70 -18.96
C PHE A 145 6.65 2.45 -20.27
N VAL A 146 7.80 2.31 -20.91
CA VAL A 146 8.15 3.00 -22.15
C VAL A 146 8.68 2.01 -23.19
N TYR A 147 8.16 2.14 -24.40
CA TYR A 147 8.34 1.21 -25.51
C TYR A 147 8.70 1.99 -26.77
N LYS A 148 9.71 1.51 -27.50
CA LYS A 148 10.14 2.07 -28.77
C LYS A 148 9.55 1.25 -29.90
N SER A 149 8.77 1.89 -30.76
CA SER A 149 8.17 1.25 -31.94
C SER A 149 9.25 0.83 -32.93
N LYS A 150 9.18 -0.42 -33.42
CA LYS A 150 10.09 -0.95 -34.45
C LYS A 150 9.76 -0.40 -35.84
N THR A 151 8.57 0.17 -36.02
CA THR A 151 8.07 0.62 -37.32
C THR A 151 8.51 2.04 -37.66
N ASP A 152 8.36 2.97 -36.72
CA ASP A 152 8.66 4.40 -36.91
C ASP A 152 9.77 4.92 -36.00
N GLY A 153 10.25 4.09 -35.06
CA GLY A 153 11.30 4.47 -34.10
C GLY A 153 10.82 5.40 -32.98
N ASN A 154 9.54 5.75 -32.93
CA ASN A 154 8.99 6.67 -31.93
C ASN A 154 8.82 5.99 -30.57
N LEU A 155 8.85 6.79 -29.51
CA LEU A 155 8.62 6.35 -28.14
C LEU A 155 7.13 6.45 -27.79
N TYR A 156 6.66 5.43 -27.08
CA TYR A 156 5.32 5.34 -26.54
C TYR A 156 5.41 4.96 -25.08
N PHE A 157 4.59 5.56 -24.23
CA PHE A 157 4.48 5.19 -22.83
C PHE A 157 3.16 4.45 -22.58
N LEU A 158 3.16 3.56 -21.59
CA LEU A 158 1.96 2.90 -21.09
C LEU A 158 1.23 3.87 -20.16
N ASP A 159 0.11 4.41 -20.62
CA ASP A 159 -0.78 5.18 -19.77
C ASP A 159 -1.56 4.24 -18.84
N ILE A 160 -1.34 4.39 -17.54
CA ILE A 160 -1.94 3.53 -16.52
C ILE A 160 -3.45 3.78 -16.34
N LYS A 161 -3.99 4.89 -16.85
CA LYS A 161 -5.44 5.18 -16.76
C LYS A 161 -6.21 4.53 -17.90
N SER A 162 -5.79 4.77 -19.14
CA SER A 162 -6.42 4.19 -20.33
C SER A 162 -6.02 2.73 -20.60
N TYR A 163 -4.94 2.26 -19.97
CA TYR A 163 -4.32 0.96 -20.23
C TYR A 163 -3.95 0.80 -21.72
N ALA A 164 -3.44 1.87 -22.32
CA ALA A 164 -3.05 1.93 -23.73
C ALA A 164 -1.66 2.55 -23.88
N LEU A 165 -1.04 2.34 -25.05
CA LEU A 165 0.19 3.03 -25.42
C LEU A 165 -0.14 4.39 -26.05
N ALA A 166 0.44 5.44 -25.51
CA ALA A 166 0.32 6.81 -26.00
C ALA A 166 1.70 7.38 -26.40
N PRO A 167 1.77 8.26 -27.40
CA PRO A 167 3.05 8.77 -27.89
C PRO A 167 3.74 9.69 -26.87
N VAL A 168 5.06 9.57 -26.77
CA VAL A 168 5.90 10.52 -26.02
C VAL A 168 6.27 11.67 -26.97
N ALA A 169 5.59 12.81 -26.82
CA ALA A 169 5.67 13.94 -27.75
C ALA A 169 6.77 14.97 -27.40
N ILE A 170 7.72 14.61 -26.54
CA ILE A 170 8.82 15.49 -26.13
C ILE A 170 10.17 14.75 -26.16
N PRO A 171 11.28 15.44 -26.44
CA PRO A 171 12.60 14.84 -26.42
C PRO A 171 13.00 14.38 -25.01
N VAL A 172 13.46 13.13 -24.92
CA VAL A 172 13.97 12.50 -23.69
C VAL A 172 15.20 11.66 -23.99
N ASP A 173 16.05 11.45 -22.98
CA ASP A 173 17.22 10.59 -23.05
C ASP A 173 16.83 9.14 -22.73
N GLU A 174 16.54 8.36 -23.77
CA GLU A 174 16.14 6.95 -23.66
C GLU A 174 17.00 6.12 -22.69
N PRO A 175 18.35 6.20 -22.70
CA PRO A 175 19.18 5.35 -21.86
C PRO A 175 19.05 5.61 -20.35
N SER A 176 18.70 6.84 -19.94
CA SER A 176 18.54 7.22 -18.54
C SER A 176 17.08 7.36 -18.10
N LEU A 177 16.12 7.21 -19.02
CA LEU A 177 14.70 7.37 -18.75
C LEU A 177 14.15 6.29 -17.81
N LYS A 178 13.59 6.73 -16.68
CA LYS A 178 13.04 5.88 -15.63
C LYS A 178 11.66 6.37 -15.21
N HIS A 179 10.79 5.43 -14.87
CA HIS A 179 9.47 5.68 -14.30
C HIS A 179 9.59 6.06 -12.81
N ILE A 180 8.72 6.97 -12.34
CA ILE A 180 8.59 7.35 -10.93
C ILE A 180 7.30 6.75 -10.37
N ALA A 181 6.18 7.30 -10.81
CA ALA A 181 4.83 6.96 -10.36
C ALA A 181 3.82 7.51 -11.37
N ALA A 182 2.69 6.83 -11.52
CA ALA A 182 1.67 7.19 -12.50
C ALA A 182 2.28 7.51 -13.88
N ASN A 183 2.03 8.70 -14.40
CA ASN A 183 2.49 9.16 -15.70
C ASN A 183 3.76 10.03 -15.63
N TYR A 184 4.53 9.92 -14.54
CA TYR A 184 5.73 10.73 -14.29
C TYR A 184 7.01 9.93 -14.46
N PHE A 185 7.97 10.57 -15.12
CA PHE A 185 9.24 9.98 -15.54
C PHE A 185 10.37 10.96 -15.29
N TYR A 186 11.60 10.47 -15.15
CA TYR A 186 12.79 11.30 -15.12
C TYR A 186 13.88 10.70 -15.99
N ASP A 187 14.75 11.56 -16.49
CA ASP A 187 16.00 11.18 -17.14
C ASP A 187 17.14 12.09 -16.60
N LYS A 188 18.33 11.97 -17.17
CA LYS A 188 19.48 12.80 -16.77
C LYS A 188 19.28 14.31 -16.97
N ASN A 189 18.37 14.72 -17.87
CA ASN A 189 18.08 16.09 -18.29
C ASN A 189 16.86 16.70 -17.58
N GLY A 190 16.02 15.93 -16.90
CA GLY A 190 14.85 16.50 -16.23
C GLY A 190 13.81 15.53 -15.66
N LEU A 191 12.72 16.14 -15.19
CA LEU A 191 11.48 15.52 -14.75
C LEU A 191 10.40 15.79 -15.79
N TYR A 192 9.62 14.77 -16.11
CA TYR A 192 8.65 14.76 -17.20
C TYR A 192 7.32 14.17 -16.74
N PHE A 193 6.27 14.61 -17.41
CA PHE A 193 4.93 14.02 -17.36
C PHE A 193 4.52 13.63 -18.77
N PHE A 194 3.97 12.43 -18.95
CA PHE A 194 3.46 11.97 -20.24
C PHE A 194 1.95 11.63 -20.12
N GLY A 195 1.09 12.24 -20.94
CA GLY A 195 -0.31 11.85 -21.04
C GLY A 195 -1.29 12.88 -20.51
N ASP A 196 -2.42 12.43 -19.96
CA ASP A 196 -3.53 13.31 -19.64
C ASP A 196 -3.42 14.02 -18.30
N HIS A 197 -3.42 15.36 -18.35
CA HIS A 197 -3.74 16.16 -17.17
C HIS A 197 -5.25 16.17 -16.94
N SER A 198 -5.68 15.78 -15.74
CA SER A 198 -7.04 16.06 -15.27
C SER A 198 -7.21 17.58 -15.10
N LYS A 199 -8.14 18.19 -15.84
CA LYS A 199 -8.51 19.59 -15.70
C LYS A 199 -9.91 19.70 -15.12
N ILE A 200 -10.10 20.69 -14.24
CA ILE A 200 -11.41 21.10 -13.76
C ILE A 200 -12.23 21.62 -14.95
N ASN A 201 -13.28 20.90 -15.31
CA ASN A 201 -14.23 21.30 -16.34
C ASN A 201 -15.09 22.48 -15.88
N SER A 202 -15.89 23.04 -16.79
CA SER A 202 -16.77 24.19 -16.51
C SER A 202 -17.80 23.96 -15.39
N LYS A 203 -17.99 22.71 -14.93
CA LYS A 203 -18.88 22.31 -13.85
C LYS A 203 -18.16 22.04 -12.52
N GLY A 204 -16.84 22.20 -12.47
CA GLY A 204 -16.06 21.99 -11.25
C GLY A 204 -15.56 20.55 -11.04
N TYR A 205 -15.71 19.65 -12.03
CA TYR A 205 -15.24 18.26 -11.95
C TYR A 205 -13.93 18.06 -12.71
N TYR A 206 -13.06 17.17 -12.25
CA TYR A 206 -11.78 16.84 -12.89
C TYR A 206 -11.93 15.86 -14.08
N ASP A 207 -12.84 16.14 -15.01
CA ASP A 207 -13.19 15.25 -16.14
C ASP A 207 -12.74 15.76 -17.52
N ASP A 208 -12.15 16.96 -17.62
CA ASP A 208 -11.59 17.42 -18.90
C ASP A 208 -10.14 16.92 -19.01
N HIS A 209 -9.79 16.39 -20.18
CA HIS A 209 -8.48 15.78 -20.45
C HIS A 209 -7.74 16.52 -21.57
N VAL A 210 -6.44 16.73 -21.39
CA VAL A 210 -5.54 17.24 -22.44
C VAL A 210 -4.33 16.33 -22.53
N ASP A 211 -4.23 15.62 -23.65
CA ASP A 211 -3.07 14.79 -24.01
C ASP A 211 -1.84 15.69 -24.16
N LYS A 212 -0.96 15.69 -23.15
CA LYS A 212 0.26 16.49 -23.20
C LYS A 212 1.43 15.78 -22.55
N SER A 213 2.50 15.62 -23.31
CA SER A 213 3.82 15.37 -22.73
C SER A 213 4.44 16.71 -22.34
N GLU A 214 4.90 16.85 -21.10
CA GLU A 214 5.50 18.09 -20.58
C GLU A 214 6.81 17.81 -19.83
N LYS A 215 7.81 18.67 -20.06
CA LYS A 215 8.99 18.75 -19.19
C LYS A 215 8.67 19.70 -18.04
N LEU A 216 8.63 19.17 -16.83
CA LEU A 216 8.24 19.90 -15.62
C LEU A 216 9.41 20.65 -14.99
N MET A 217 10.60 20.04 -15.04
CA MET A 217 11.82 20.61 -14.48
C MET A 217 13.05 20.17 -15.25
N ASP A 218 14.03 21.05 -15.34
CA ASP A 218 15.38 20.68 -15.74
C ASP A 218 16.09 19.92 -14.62
N GLY A 219 16.95 19.01 -15.03
CA GLY A 219 17.75 18.17 -14.15
C GLY A 219 19.19 18.04 -14.65
N SER A 220 20.08 17.71 -13.73
CA SER A 220 21.46 17.30 -14.04
C SER A 220 21.80 16.08 -13.21
N ASN A 221 21.49 14.89 -13.75
CA ASN A 221 21.69 13.58 -13.10
C ASN A 221 21.04 13.46 -11.71
N ILE A 222 19.88 14.08 -11.51
CA ILE A 222 19.17 14.05 -10.24
C ILE A 222 18.38 12.74 -10.13
N VAL A 223 18.64 11.98 -9.08
CA VAL A 223 17.87 10.76 -8.76
C VAL A 223 16.79 11.13 -7.73
N PRO A 224 15.50 10.87 -8.03
CA PRO A 224 14.44 11.13 -7.07
C PRO A 224 14.47 10.17 -5.88
N VAL A 225 14.05 10.64 -4.71
CA VAL A 225 13.72 9.79 -3.56
C VAL A 225 12.22 9.52 -3.61
N ILE A 226 11.83 8.26 -3.76
CA ILE A 226 10.44 7.84 -4.01
C ILE A 226 9.90 7.10 -2.77
N SER A 227 8.74 7.53 -2.28
CA SER A 227 7.92 6.83 -1.30
C SER A 227 6.61 6.39 -1.97
N LYS A 228 5.76 5.64 -1.26
CA LYS A 228 4.47 5.15 -1.77
C LYS A 228 3.52 6.30 -2.16
N LYS A 229 3.62 7.44 -1.47
CA LYS A 229 2.64 8.55 -1.55
C LYS A 229 3.23 9.90 -1.97
N TYR A 230 4.55 9.99 -2.07
CA TYR A 230 5.23 11.20 -2.52
C TYR A 230 6.58 10.82 -3.13
N PHE A 231 7.17 11.74 -3.88
CA PHE A 231 8.58 11.67 -4.21
C PHE A 231 9.21 13.05 -4.09
N SER A 232 10.53 13.09 -4.08
CA SER A 232 11.28 14.33 -4.12
C SER A 232 12.25 14.35 -5.29
N TYR A 233 12.35 15.51 -5.94
CA TYR A 233 13.21 15.76 -7.07
C TYR A 233 13.73 17.19 -6.99
N ASN A 234 15.05 17.36 -7.07
CA ASN A 234 15.72 18.67 -7.06
C ASN A 234 15.29 19.61 -5.90
N ASN A 235 15.36 19.13 -4.65
CA ASN A 235 14.91 19.88 -3.46
C ASN A 235 13.42 20.23 -3.42
N GLN A 236 12.61 19.65 -4.31
CA GLN A 236 11.16 19.81 -4.33
C GLN A 236 10.51 18.47 -3.99
N VAL A 237 9.39 18.53 -3.29
CA VAL A 237 8.62 17.35 -2.91
C VAL A 237 7.29 17.43 -3.60
N PHE A 238 6.80 16.29 -4.04
CA PHE A 238 5.54 16.20 -4.74
C PHE A 238 4.70 15.05 -4.20
N ALA A 239 3.43 15.30 -3.93
CA ALA A 239 2.47 14.26 -3.61
C ALA A 239 2.16 13.44 -4.86
N ILE A 240 2.04 12.12 -4.69
CA ILE A 240 1.55 11.19 -5.70
C ILE A 240 0.07 10.96 -5.43
N ASP A 241 -0.78 11.52 -6.28
CA ASP A 241 -2.21 11.21 -6.35
C ASP A 241 -2.48 10.40 -7.64
N ASP A 242 -3.56 9.62 -7.62
CA ASP A 242 -4.06 8.78 -8.72
C ASP A 242 -4.17 9.58 -10.02
N ASN A 243 -4.49 10.88 -9.93
CA ASN A 243 -4.75 11.71 -11.09
C ASN A 243 -3.75 12.84 -11.36
N SER A 244 -2.88 13.17 -10.40
CA SER A 244 -1.92 14.26 -10.57
C SER A 244 -0.76 14.15 -9.59
N ILE A 245 0.37 14.78 -9.91
CA ILE A 245 1.40 15.06 -8.94
C ILE A 245 1.40 16.54 -8.62
N LYS A 246 1.20 16.85 -7.34
CA LYS A 246 1.16 18.22 -6.84
C LYS A 246 2.45 18.54 -6.10
N LYS A 247 3.12 19.62 -6.50
CA LYS A 247 4.25 20.17 -5.75
C LYS A 247 3.78 20.61 -4.36
N LEU A 248 4.47 20.14 -3.34
CA LEU A 248 4.21 20.47 -1.95
C LEU A 248 5.14 21.58 -1.48
N ASN A 249 4.63 22.44 -0.61
CA ASN A 249 5.41 23.48 0.05
C ASN A 249 6.02 22.93 1.35
N ILE A 250 6.91 21.95 1.20
CA ILE A 250 7.54 21.22 2.30
C ILE A 250 9.06 21.18 2.09
N ASP A 251 9.82 21.38 3.16
CA ASP A 251 11.28 21.25 3.13
C ASP A 251 11.67 19.77 3.02
N GLN A 252 12.24 19.36 1.87
CA GLN A 252 12.67 17.99 1.62
C GLN A 252 13.61 17.45 2.72
N ARG A 253 14.43 18.32 3.33
CA ARG A 253 15.43 17.91 4.33
C ARG A 253 14.83 17.64 5.70
N LYS A 254 13.56 17.97 5.90
CA LYS A 254 12.86 17.88 7.18
C LYS A 254 11.64 16.99 7.12
N ILE A 255 11.46 16.21 6.04
CA ILE A 255 10.29 15.34 5.89
C ILE A 255 10.26 14.32 7.02
N ILE A 256 9.16 14.33 7.76
CA ILE A 256 8.74 13.30 8.71
C ILE A 256 7.55 12.60 8.06
N GLU A 257 7.68 11.30 7.81
CA GLU A 257 6.59 10.45 7.34
C GLU A 257 5.95 9.75 8.54
N ILE A 258 4.63 9.88 8.66
CA ILE A 258 3.84 9.31 9.76
C ILE A 258 2.78 8.40 9.17
N LYS A 259 2.77 7.15 9.64
CA LYS A 259 1.76 6.15 9.32
C LYS A 259 0.99 5.81 10.59
N ILE A 260 -0.31 6.09 10.58
CA ILE A 260 -1.26 5.77 11.65
C ILE A 260 -2.15 4.64 11.12
N ASN A 261 -1.80 3.41 11.50
CA ASN A 261 -2.40 2.17 10.99
C ASN A 261 -2.33 2.09 9.45
N ASP A 262 -3.11 1.21 8.82
CA ASP A 262 -3.10 1.06 7.36
C ASP A 262 -3.92 2.12 6.61
N THR A 263 -4.62 3.00 7.34
CA THR A 263 -5.63 3.90 6.78
C THR A 263 -5.24 5.37 6.72
N GLU A 264 -4.31 5.84 7.57
CA GLU A 264 -3.92 7.25 7.62
C GLU A 264 -2.40 7.37 7.50
N SER A 265 -1.95 8.14 6.51
CA SER A 265 -0.54 8.49 6.37
C SER A 265 -0.39 9.94 5.95
N PHE A 266 0.61 10.62 6.50
CA PHE A 266 0.92 11.99 6.14
C PHE A 266 2.40 12.29 6.26
N ILE A 267 2.82 13.35 5.56
CA ILE A 267 4.17 13.91 5.60
C ILE A 267 4.15 15.34 6.12
N THR A 268 5.22 15.74 6.79
CA THR A 268 5.37 17.10 7.31
C THR A 268 6.83 17.51 7.39
N ASP A 269 7.12 18.80 7.26
CA ASP A 269 8.43 19.39 7.60
C ASP A 269 8.46 20.03 8.99
N GLY A 270 7.41 19.79 9.78
CA GLY A 270 7.18 20.48 11.04
C GLY A 270 6.58 21.87 10.88
N LYS A 271 6.11 22.29 9.71
CA LYS A 271 5.31 23.52 9.56
C LYS A 271 3.95 23.24 8.94
N SER A 272 3.92 22.36 7.95
CA SER A 272 2.71 21.98 7.23
C SER A 272 2.57 20.46 7.20
N ILE A 273 1.33 19.96 7.28
CA ILE A 273 1.01 18.54 7.19
C ILE A 273 0.30 18.26 5.88
N TYR A 274 0.68 17.17 5.21
CA TYR A 274 0.14 16.73 3.94
C TYR A 274 -0.22 15.24 4.04
N SER A 275 -1.50 14.92 3.98
CA SER A 275 -2.05 13.56 4.01
C SER A 275 -2.41 13.06 2.61
N ASP A 276 -2.56 11.75 2.46
CA ASP A 276 -3.14 11.17 1.25
C ASP A 276 -4.68 11.23 1.25
N LEU A 277 -5.25 11.14 0.05
CA LEU A 277 -6.53 11.71 -0.39
C LEU A 277 -7.83 11.19 0.22
N ASN A 278 -7.80 10.42 1.30
CA ASN A 278 -9.02 10.17 2.06
C ASN A 278 -9.27 11.24 3.13
N TYR A 279 -8.25 11.99 3.57
CA TYR A 279 -8.40 13.05 4.56
C TYR A 279 -7.35 14.15 4.43
N GLY A 280 -7.44 15.01 3.41
CA GLY A 280 -6.86 16.36 3.51
C GLY A 280 -6.16 16.91 2.27
N TYR A 281 -6.94 17.36 1.29
CA TYR A 281 -6.60 18.57 0.56
C TYR A 281 -7.87 19.36 0.24
N ASP A 282 -7.95 20.61 0.71
CA ASP A 282 -8.82 21.61 0.12
C ASP A 282 -8.14 22.98 0.21
N ASP A 283 -7.80 23.55 -0.97
CA ASP A 283 -7.36 24.94 -1.10
C ASP A 283 -8.50 25.93 -0.72
N SER A 284 -9.74 25.47 -0.53
CA SER A 284 -10.94 26.29 -0.30
C SER A 284 -11.44 26.36 1.15
N GLY A 285 -10.54 26.41 2.14
CA GLY A 285 -10.91 26.78 3.52
C GLY A 285 -11.71 25.73 4.31
N ARG A 286 -11.86 24.50 3.81
CA ARG A 286 -12.52 23.41 4.57
C ARG A 286 -11.69 22.82 5.71
N ASN A 287 -10.39 23.15 5.80
CA ASN A 287 -9.53 22.72 6.90
C ASN A 287 -9.70 23.54 8.20
N GLU A 288 -10.58 24.55 8.24
CA GLU A 288 -10.85 25.28 9.49
C GLU A 288 -11.73 24.49 10.48
N LYS A 289 -12.43 23.43 10.03
CA LYS A 289 -13.23 22.57 10.90
C LYS A 289 -13.09 21.12 10.46
N GLY A 290 -12.26 20.40 11.20
CA GLY A 290 -11.95 18.98 10.99
C GLY A 290 -13.17 18.17 10.58
N TYR A 291 -13.04 17.48 9.45
CA TYR A 291 -14.06 16.57 8.96
C TYR A 291 -13.96 15.22 9.69
N TYR A 292 -15.11 14.55 9.82
CA TYR A 292 -15.30 13.27 10.49
C TYR A 292 -14.37 12.18 9.92
N GLY A 293 -13.46 11.65 10.74
CA GLY A 293 -12.59 10.52 10.41
C GLY A 293 -11.11 10.68 10.78
N ILE A 294 -10.68 11.89 11.17
CA ILE A 294 -9.29 12.17 11.52
C ILE A 294 -9.05 11.84 12.99
N TRP A 295 -8.07 10.97 13.27
CA TRP A 295 -7.76 10.55 14.64
C TRP A 295 -7.14 11.67 15.49
N TYR A 296 -6.43 12.62 14.87
CA TYR A 296 -5.70 13.69 15.57
C TYR A 296 -5.79 15.07 14.85
N PRO A 297 -6.96 15.71 14.81
CA PRO A 297 -7.19 16.94 14.03
C PRO A 297 -6.24 18.10 14.40
N SER A 298 -5.76 18.15 15.64
CA SER A 298 -4.79 19.15 16.12
C SER A 298 -3.45 19.14 15.39
N LEU A 299 -3.12 18.07 14.66
CA LEU A 299 -1.91 18.00 13.87
C LEU A 299 -1.97 18.90 12.64
N TYR A 300 -3.15 19.10 12.04
CA TYR A 300 -3.33 19.81 10.77
C TYR A 300 -3.29 21.34 10.88
N SER A 301 -2.83 21.91 12.00
CA SER A 301 -2.89 23.35 12.27
C SER A 301 -1.52 23.95 12.61
N ASN A 302 -0.84 24.62 11.67
CA ASN A 302 0.38 25.45 11.84
C ASN A 302 1.22 25.16 13.11
N ILE A 303 1.61 23.90 13.32
CA ILE A 303 2.34 23.46 14.50
C ILE A 303 3.78 23.18 14.14
N ASN A 304 4.71 23.53 15.05
CA ASN A 304 6.10 23.10 14.94
C ASN A 304 6.25 21.65 15.40
N LEU A 305 5.81 20.70 14.58
CA LEU A 305 5.89 19.29 14.90
C LEU A 305 7.34 18.80 14.77
N GLN A 306 7.94 18.45 15.91
CA GLN A 306 9.33 17.99 15.96
C GLN A 306 9.44 16.47 16.02
N LYS A 307 8.41 15.81 16.57
CA LYS A 307 8.43 14.37 16.81
C LYS A 307 7.04 13.79 17.03
N ILE A 308 6.83 12.58 16.54
CA ILE A 308 5.74 11.70 16.94
C ILE A 308 6.34 10.42 17.54
N PHE A 309 5.85 10.00 18.70
CA PHE A 309 6.22 8.71 19.29
C PHE A 309 5.43 7.60 18.57
N SER A 310 6.03 6.42 18.45
CA SER A 310 5.39 5.27 17.78
C SER A 310 3.96 5.05 18.31
N PRO A 311 2.94 4.96 17.43
CA PRO A 311 1.55 4.73 17.86
C PRO A 311 1.35 3.36 18.53
N PHE A 312 2.33 2.46 18.40
CA PHE A 312 2.36 1.18 19.10
C PHE A 312 2.81 1.29 20.57
N LEU A 313 3.28 2.46 21.01
CA LEU A 313 3.66 2.69 22.40
C LEU A 313 2.43 3.11 23.19
N TYR A 314 1.97 2.23 24.08
CA TYR A 314 0.84 2.49 24.95
C TYR A 314 1.28 3.31 26.17
N PHE A 315 0.76 4.53 26.27
CA PHE A 315 1.05 5.45 27.36
C PHE A 315 -0.18 5.65 28.26
N GLN A 316 -0.03 5.36 29.55
CA GLN A 316 -1.02 5.68 30.56
C GLN A 316 -0.86 7.14 31.02
N LYS A 317 -1.93 7.94 30.93
CA LYS A 317 -1.92 9.30 31.48
C LYS A 317 -2.01 9.26 33.01
N GLU A 318 -1.09 9.94 33.68
CA GLU A 318 -1.04 10.11 35.13
C GLU A 318 -0.84 11.59 35.49
N GLY A 319 -1.94 12.29 35.76
CA GLY A 319 -1.90 13.74 36.01
C GLY A 319 -1.39 14.51 34.79
N LYS A 320 -0.23 15.14 34.93
CA LYS A 320 0.49 15.84 33.84
C LYS A 320 1.62 15.01 33.22
N ALA A 321 1.77 13.76 33.61
CA ALA A 321 2.73 12.83 33.03
C ALA A 321 2.01 11.78 32.16
N VAL A 322 2.80 11.10 31.33
CA VAL A 322 2.40 9.86 30.68
C VAL A 322 3.43 8.78 30.97
N VAL A 323 2.97 7.54 31.18
CA VAL A 323 3.79 6.41 31.62
C VAL A 323 3.69 5.27 30.62
N PHE A 324 4.81 4.87 30.04
CA PHE A 324 4.94 3.70 29.17
C PHE A 324 5.08 2.41 30.00
N ASN A 325 4.70 1.27 29.44
CA ASN A 325 4.88 -0.08 30.01
C ASN A 325 4.13 -0.34 31.33
N LYS A 326 3.06 0.41 31.59
CA LYS A 326 2.14 0.17 32.70
C LYS A 326 0.84 -0.41 32.12
N TYR A 327 0.68 -1.72 32.20
CA TYR A 327 -0.42 -2.43 31.52
C TYR A 327 -1.76 -2.17 32.22
N ASP A 328 -2.61 -1.36 31.58
CA ASP A 328 -4.05 -1.29 31.86
C ASP A 328 -4.79 -1.36 30.52
N PRO A 329 -5.55 -2.43 30.24
CA PRO A 329 -6.24 -2.62 28.96
C PRO A 329 -7.31 -1.55 28.67
N ASN A 330 -7.60 -0.64 29.62
CA ASN A 330 -8.55 0.46 29.47
C ASN A 330 -7.89 1.84 29.26
N THR A 331 -6.57 1.92 29.08
CA THR A 331 -5.87 3.21 28.96
C THR A 331 -5.99 3.86 27.58
N SER A 332 -6.02 5.20 27.60
CA SER A 332 -6.28 6.06 26.43
C SER A 332 -5.23 5.90 25.33
N THR A 333 -5.70 5.62 24.11
CA THR A 333 -4.93 5.41 22.87
C THR A 333 -4.49 6.72 22.19
N GLY A 334 -4.06 7.72 22.96
CA GLY A 334 -3.66 9.02 22.40
C GLY A 334 -2.27 8.99 21.75
N LEU A 335 -2.06 9.83 20.73
CA LEU A 335 -0.77 9.98 20.07
C LEU A 335 0.11 10.95 20.85
N LEU A 336 1.24 10.46 21.39
CA LEU A 336 2.22 11.31 22.06
C LEU A 336 3.10 12.00 21.00
N VAL A 337 3.20 13.32 21.06
CA VAL A 337 3.95 14.15 20.11
C VAL A 337 4.78 15.20 20.83
N LYS A 338 5.81 15.72 20.16
CA LYS A 338 6.57 16.89 20.60
C LYS A 338 6.31 18.06 19.64
N ILE A 339 5.70 19.11 20.16
CA ILE A 339 5.34 20.33 19.42
C ILE A 339 5.95 21.51 20.18
N ASP A 340 6.66 22.41 19.51
CA ASP A 340 7.26 23.61 20.13
C ASP A 340 8.11 23.29 21.39
N ASN A 341 8.90 22.20 21.31
CA ASN A 341 9.71 21.64 22.40
C ASN A 341 8.94 21.10 23.62
N LYS A 342 7.62 21.00 23.55
CA LYS A 342 6.76 20.48 24.62
C LYS A 342 6.09 19.17 24.19
N ASN A 343 5.87 18.27 25.15
CA ASN A 343 5.17 17.03 24.88
C ASN A 343 3.65 17.26 24.95
N TYR A 344 2.91 16.64 24.06
CA TYR A 344 1.45 16.65 24.05
C TYR A 344 0.92 15.25 23.82
N LEU A 345 -0.11 14.87 24.57
CA LEU A 345 -0.95 13.72 24.26
C LEU A 345 -2.13 14.21 23.42
N LEU A 346 -2.19 13.78 22.17
CA LEU A 346 -3.27 14.10 21.25
C LEU A 346 -4.32 13.00 21.27
N THR A 347 -5.59 13.40 21.27
CA THR A 347 -6.72 12.51 20.99
C THR A 347 -7.57 13.11 19.88
N ASP A 348 -8.59 12.37 19.45
CA ASP A 348 -9.65 12.81 18.54
C ASP A 348 -10.32 14.15 18.94
N LYS A 349 -10.31 14.49 20.23
CA LYS A 349 -11.04 15.62 20.81
C LYS A 349 -10.16 16.67 21.46
N LYS A 350 -8.96 16.33 21.93
CA LYS A 350 -8.16 17.22 22.79
C LYS A 350 -6.67 17.09 22.54
N LYS A 351 -5.96 18.22 22.69
CA LYS A 351 -4.51 18.30 22.86
C LYS A 351 -4.22 18.59 24.33
N VAL A 352 -3.51 17.70 25.01
CA VAL A 352 -3.16 17.84 26.44
C VAL A 352 -1.66 17.98 26.59
N GLU A 353 -1.18 19.06 27.20
CA GLU A 353 0.25 19.24 27.50
C GLU A 353 0.71 18.24 28.55
N ILE A 354 1.86 17.62 28.30
CA ILE A 354 2.50 16.61 29.12
C ILE A 354 3.85 17.16 29.60
N GLU A 355 4.03 17.22 30.91
CA GLU A 355 5.27 17.70 31.52
C GLU A 355 6.35 16.62 31.49
N GLN A 356 5.98 15.34 31.64
CA GLN A 356 6.92 14.22 31.75
C GLN A 356 6.46 12.99 30.99
N VAL A 357 7.41 12.35 30.30
CA VAL A 357 7.25 11.03 29.70
C VAL A 357 8.08 10.08 30.54
N LEU A 358 7.44 9.05 31.10
CA LEU A 358 8.01 8.13 32.07
C LEU A 358 7.94 6.70 31.56
N PHE A 359 8.82 5.85 32.07
CA PHE A 359 8.78 4.40 31.89
C PHE A 359 8.45 3.75 33.22
N TYR A 360 7.46 2.86 33.25
CA TYR A 360 7.22 2.00 34.40
C TYR A 360 8.14 0.79 34.32
N ASN A 361 9.05 0.69 35.29
CA ASN A 361 9.92 -0.47 35.43
C ASN A 361 9.16 -1.56 36.21
N PRO A 362 8.83 -2.71 35.58
CA PRO A 362 8.03 -3.75 36.22
C PRO A 362 8.80 -4.48 37.34
N GLU A 363 10.13 -4.49 37.28
CA GLU A 363 10.98 -5.13 38.30
C GLU A 363 11.07 -4.27 39.55
N THR A 364 11.32 -2.97 39.39
CA THR A 364 11.48 -2.04 40.53
C THR A 364 10.15 -1.45 41.01
N LYS A 365 9.08 -1.60 40.22
CA LYS A 365 7.74 -1.02 40.43
C LYS A 365 7.77 0.50 40.57
N LYS A 366 8.72 1.18 39.92
CA LYS A 366 8.88 2.63 39.95
C LYS A 366 8.79 3.23 38.55
N ASN A 367 8.37 4.49 38.51
CA ASN A 367 8.45 5.29 37.30
C ASN A 367 9.86 5.88 37.18
N GLU A 368 10.46 5.72 36.01
CA GLU A 368 11.77 6.23 35.64
C GLU A 368 11.62 7.19 34.45
N VAL A 369 12.65 7.99 34.18
CA VAL A 369 12.64 8.87 33.00
C VAL A 369 12.61 8.01 31.75
N PHE A 370 11.69 8.30 30.84
CA PHE A 370 11.66 7.63 29.55
C PHE A 370 12.83 8.10 28.68
N GLU A 371 13.75 7.20 28.37
CA GLU A 371 14.92 7.47 27.56
C GLU A 371 14.79 6.74 26.21
N GLU A 372 14.39 7.49 25.19
CA GLU A 372 14.11 6.96 23.86
C GLU A 372 15.28 6.20 23.23
N LYS A 373 16.53 6.53 23.57
CA LYS A 373 17.72 5.85 23.03
C LYS A 373 17.75 4.34 23.31
N TYR A 374 16.93 3.86 24.23
CA TYR A 374 16.79 2.44 24.53
C TYR A 374 15.76 1.72 23.66
N ILE A 375 14.87 2.44 22.94
CA ILE A 375 13.91 1.85 22.02
C ILE A 375 14.63 1.26 20.79
N LYS A 376 14.35 -0.01 20.50
CA LYS A 376 14.67 -0.68 19.23
C LYS A 376 13.37 -1.11 18.55
N THR A 377 13.13 -0.59 17.35
CA THR A 377 12.01 -0.96 16.49
C THR A 377 12.47 -1.97 15.45
N TYR A 378 11.74 -3.09 15.32
CA TYR A 378 12.00 -4.10 14.31
C TYR A 378 10.91 -4.00 13.22
N ALA A 379 11.32 -3.57 12.02
CA ALA A 379 10.43 -3.05 10.98
C ALA A 379 9.40 -4.03 10.38
N LEU A 380 9.52 -5.34 10.64
CA LEU A 380 8.70 -6.35 9.97
C LEU A 380 7.38 -6.68 10.69
N ASP A 381 7.28 -6.48 12.01
CA ASP A 381 6.13 -6.98 12.79
C ASP A 381 5.59 -5.98 13.84
N GLY A 382 6.03 -4.73 13.84
CA GLY A 382 5.68 -3.78 14.91
C GLY A 382 6.24 -4.16 16.28
N PHE A 383 7.18 -5.11 16.34
CA PHE A 383 7.86 -5.52 17.56
C PHE A 383 8.79 -4.40 18.04
N MET A 384 8.62 -4.01 19.30
CA MET A 384 9.43 -2.99 19.95
C MET A 384 10.07 -3.57 21.21
N GLN A 385 11.36 -3.32 21.36
CA GLN A 385 12.12 -3.58 22.58
C GLN A 385 12.48 -2.23 23.21
N TYR A 386 12.26 -2.08 24.51
CA TYR A 386 12.74 -0.94 25.31
C TYR A 386 13.78 -1.44 26.30
#